data_AF-A0A1G1FEG5-F1
#
_entry.id   AF-A0A1G1FEG5-F1
#
_cell.length_a   1.000
_cell.length_b   1.000
_cell.length_c   1.000
_cell.angle_alpha   90.00
_cell.angle_beta   90.00
_cell.angle_gamma   90.00
#
_symmetry.space_group_name_H-M   'P 1'
#
loop_
_entity.id
_entity.type
_entity.pdbx_description
1 polymer ?
#
loop_
_entity_poly.entity_id
_entity_poly.type
_entity_poly.pdbx_seq_one_letter_code
_entity_poly.pdbx_strand_id
1 'polypeptide(L)'
;MKYQIDEKQNGVDVLLDEVGGNQKQLLEAFQACRDGRCACPTGEYRKLESIEIEQAPDRITLHLRSKPGEKLEKTEIIKCLEITKGSLE
;
A
#
# COMPACT_ATOMS: atom_id res chain seq x y z
N MET A 1 6.16 -0.09 12.86
CA MET A 1 5.49 -0.60 11.65
C MET A 1 6.12 -1.89 11.18
N LYS A 2 5.40 -2.99 11.34
CA LYS A 2 5.60 -4.23 10.60
C LYS A 2 4.59 -4.25 9.45
N TYR A 3 4.93 -4.95 8.37
CA TYR A 3 3.98 -5.18 7.29
C TYR A 3 4.09 -6.60 6.75
N GLN A 4 2.98 -7.11 6.24
CA GLN A 4 2.87 -8.40 5.59
C GLN A 4 2.22 -8.20 4.23
N ILE A 5 2.73 -8.90 3.22
CA ILE A 5 2.25 -8.78 1.84
C ILE A 5 1.84 -10.15 1.34
N ASP A 6 0.56 -10.29 1.01
CA ASP A 6 -0.04 -11.50 0.46
C ASP A 6 -0.40 -11.27 -1.01
N GLU A 7 0.23 -12.03 -1.91
CA GLU A 7 -0.05 -11.95 -3.34
C GLU A 7 -1.32 -12.73 -3.66
N LYS A 8 -2.28 -12.06 -4.29
CA LYS A 8 -3.53 -12.65 -4.76
C LYS A 8 -3.48 -12.81 -6.28
N GLN A 9 -4.39 -13.63 -6.81
CA GLN A 9 -4.51 -13.86 -8.24
C GLN A 9 -4.79 -12.56 -9.03
N ASN A 10 -5.54 -11.63 -8.44
CA ASN A 10 -5.99 -10.37 -9.06
C ASN A 10 -5.52 -9.13 -8.29
N GLY A 11 -4.44 -9.24 -7.51
CA GLY A 11 -4.05 -8.15 -6.63
C GLY A 11 -3.05 -8.53 -5.55
N VAL A 12 -2.93 -7.65 -4.57
CA VAL A 12 -2.05 -7.79 -3.41
C VAL A 12 -2.76 -7.25 -2.18
N ASP A 13 -2.73 -8.01 -1.10
CA ASP A 13 -3.16 -7.52 0.21
C ASP A 13 -1.93 -7.12 1.03
N VAL A 14 -1.92 -5.91 1.56
CA VAL A 14 -0.87 -5.41 2.45
C VAL A 14 -1.47 -5.16 3.82
N LEU A 15 -1.01 -5.89 4.82
CA LEU A 15 -1.33 -5.65 6.21
C LEU A 15 -0.20 -4.84 6.85
N LEU A 16 -0.54 -3.76 7.54
CA LEU A 16 0.37 -2.97 8.35
C LEU A 16 -0.06 -3.10 9.82
N ASP A 17 0.85 -3.57 10.65
CA ASP A 17 0.70 -3.73 12.10
C ASP A 17 1.68 -2.81 12.83
N GLU A 18 1.38 -2.49 14.09
CA GLU A 18 2.22 -1.62 14.91
C GLU A 18 2.43 -0.25 14.23
N VAL A 19 1.32 0.31 13.71
CA VAL A 19 1.30 1.64 13.09
C VAL A 19 1.22 2.76 14.13
N GLY A 20 0.77 2.47 15.35
CA GLY A 20 0.75 3.40 16.48
C GLY A 20 0.18 4.79 16.12
N GLY A 21 0.84 5.84 16.63
CA GLY A 21 0.47 7.24 16.36
C GLY A 21 0.61 7.70 14.91
N ASN A 22 1.25 6.89 14.05
CA ASN A 22 1.49 7.22 12.64
C ASN A 22 0.33 6.80 11.73
N GLN A 23 -0.72 6.17 12.27
CA GLN A 23 -1.86 5.68 11.48
C GLN A 23 -2.47 6.74 10.57
N LYS A 24 -2.66 7.97 11.07
CA LYS A 24 -3.24 9.06 10.28
C LYS A 24 -2.34 9.48 9.12
N GLN A 25 -1.04 9.64 9.38
CA GLN A 25 -0.06 10.05 8.37
C GLN A 25 0.11 8.98 7.28
N LEU A 26 0.14 7.70 7.70
CA LEU A 26 0.12 6.54 6.80
C LEU A 26 -1.14 6.54 5.93
N LEU A 27 -2.32 6.76 6.52
CA LEU A 27 -3.58 6.81 5.79
C LEU A 27 -3.55 7.90 4.71
N GLU A 28 -3.06 9.10 5.03
CA GLU A 28 -2.92 10.20 4.07
C GLU A 28 -1.97 9.85 2.93
N ALA A 29 -0.84 9.19 3.23
CA ALA A 29 0.10 8.73 2.20
C ALA A 29 -0.52 7.66 1.27
N PHE A 30 -1.28 6.71 1.83
CA PHE A 30 -1.95 5.67 1.03
C PHE A 30 -3.13 6.23 0.22
N GLN A 31 -3.87 7.20 0.76
CA GLN A 31 -4.90 7.91 0.00
C GLN A 31 -4.30 8.69 -1.16
N ALA A 32 -3.14 9.32 -0.97
CA ALA A 32 -2.41 9.93 -2.08
C ALA A 32 -2.02 8.89 -3.15
N CYS A 33 -1.70 7.63 -2.78
CA CYS A 33 -1.48 6.56 -3.76
C CYS A 33 -2.74 6.24 -4.57
N ARG A 34 -3.91 6.20 -3.93
CA ARG A 34 -5.19 5.96 -4.61
C ARG A 34 -5.49 7.04 -5.65
N ASP A 35 -5.15 8.29 -5.35
CA ASP A 35 -5.32 9.42 -6.28
C ASP A 35 -4.20 9.50 -7.34
N GLY A 36 -3.28 8.53 -7.41
CA GLY A 36 -2.14 8.53 -8.33
C GLY A 36 -1.07 9.58 -8.01
N ARG A 37 -1.09 10.13 -6.79
CA ARG A 37 -0.18 11.16 -6.31
C ARG A 37 0.93 10.63 -5.39
N CYS A 38 1.02 9.32 -5.16
CA CYS A 38 2.04 8.84 -4.25
C CYS A 38 3.43 8.85 -4.85
N ALA A 39 4.39 9.07 -3.96
CA ALA A 39 5.83 9.05 -4.23
C ALA A 39 6.38 7.63 -4.51
N CYS A 40 5.52 6.68 -4.87
CA CYS A 40 5.92 5.33 -5.24
C CYS A 40 6.76 5.46 -6.53
N PRO A 41 8.09 5.22 -6.47
CA PRO A 41 8.99 5.44 -7.61
C PRO A 41 8.74 4.41 -8.72
N THR A 42 7.93 3.41 -8.43
CA THR A 42 7.58 2.32 -9.31
C THR A 42 6.33 2.70 -10.09
N GLY A 43 6.26 2.32 -11.37
CA GLY A 43 5.08 2.54 -12.20
C GLY A 43 3.88 1.66 -11.82
N GLU A 44 3.98 0.91 -10.71
CA GLU A 44 3.07 -0.17 -10.35
C GLU A 44 1.65 0.33 -10.03
N TYR A 45 1.53 1.58 -9.58
CA TYR A 45 0.23 2.23 -9.40
C TYR A 45 -0.58 2.32 -10.70
N ARG A 46 0.07 2.30 -11.87
CA ARG A 46 -0.65 2.33 -13.18
C ARG A 46 -1.39 1.04 -13.45
N LYS A 47 -0.93 -0.06 -12.85
CA LYS A 47 -1.54 -1.39 -12.93
C LYS A 47 -2.66 -1.57 -11.92
N LEU A 48 -2.83 -0.64 -10.97
CA LEU A 48 -3.93 -0.68 -10.01
C LEU A 48 -5.25 -0.32 -10.69
N GLU A 49 -6.25 -1.15 -10.43
CA GLU A 49 -7.65 -0.87 -10.74
C GLU A 49 -8.29 -0.12 -9.58
N SER A 50 -8.09 -0.60 -8.35
CA SER A 50 -8.65 -0.01 -7.14
C SER A 50 -7.74 -0.22 -5.95
N ILE A 51 -7.85 0.69 -4.99
CA ILE A 51 -7.25 0.58 -3.66
C ILE A 51 -8.38 0.69 -2.64
N GLU A 52 -8.57 -0.35 -1.84
CA GLU A 52 -9.45 -0.33 -0.67
C GLU A 52 -8.57 -0.25 0.58
N ILE A 53 -8.93 0.64 1.50
CA ILE A 53 -8.15 0.88 2.72
C ILE A 53 -9.07 0.60 3.90
N GLU A 54 -8.73 -0.43 4.66
CA GLU A 54 -9.38 -0.74 5.93
C GLU A 54 -8.50 -0.27 7.09
N GLN A 55 -9.13 0.33 8.08
CA GLN A 55 -8.45 0.88 9.26
C GLN A 55 -9.00 0.20 10.49
N ALA A 56 -8.09 -0.28 11.34
CA ALA A 56 -8.39 -0.88 12.62
C ALA A 56 -7.46 -0.27 13.70
N PRO A 57 -7.73 -0.50 15.00
CA PRO A 57 -6.85 -0.01 16.06
C PRO A 57 -5.43 -0.57 15.86
N ASP A 58 -4.45 0.33 15.70
CA ASP A 58 -3.05 -0.03 15.48
C ASP A 58 -2.79 -0.89 14.23
N ARG A 59 -3.71 -0.87 13.26
CA ARG A 59 -3.62 -1.64 12.02
C ARG A 59 -4.20 -0.91 10.82
N ILE A 60 -3.57 -1.12 9.66
CA ILE A 60 -4.10 -0.69 8.35
C ILE A 60 -4.01 -1.87 7.39
N THR A 61 -5.09 -2.18 6.69
CA THR A 61 -5.08 -3.16 5.60
C THR A 61 -5.32 -2.42 4.29
N LEU A 62 -4.49 -2.71 3.28
CA LEU A 62 -4.64 -2.21 1.92
C LEU A 62 -4.95 -3.38 1.01
N HIS A 63 -6.08 -3.31 0.31
CA HIS A 63 -6.43 -4.23 -0.76
C HIS A 63 -6.16 -3.55 -2.09
N LEU A 64 -5.15 -4.05 -2.80
CA LEU A 64 -4.68 -3.51 -4.06
C LEU A 64 -5.14 -4.44 -5.17
N ARG A 65 -6.14 -4.04 -5.95
CA ARG A 65 -6.54 -4.82 -7.13
C ARG A 65 -5.74 -4.41 -8.35
N SER A 66 -5.27 -5.39 -9.10
CA SER A 66 -4.68 -5.15 -10.40
C SER A 66 -5.77 -5.05 -11.48
N LYS A 67 -5.48 -4.29 -12.53
CA LYS A 67 -6.28 -4.30 -13.76
C LYS A 67 -6.28 -5.70 -14.37
N PRO A 68 -7.35 -6.08 -15.09
CA PRO A 68 -7.42 -7.38 -15.74
C PRO A 68 -6.25 -7.56 -16.71
N GLY A 69 -5.50 -8.66 -16.53
CA GLY A 69 -4.31 -8.99 -17.32
C GLY A 69 -3.01 -8.40 -16.80
N GLU A 70 -3.06 -7.49 -15.82
CA GLU A 70 -1.89 -6.92 -15.17
C GLU A 70 -1.61 -7.64 -13.84
N LYS A 71 -0.32 -7.75 -13.49
CA LYS A 71 0.14 -8.28 -12.21
C LYS A 71 0.94 -7.21 -11.47
N LEU A 72 0.60 -7.03 -10.19
CA LEU A 72 1.39 -6.20 -9.27
C LEU A 72 2.60 -6.99 -8.81
N GLU A 73 3.79 -6.43 -8.94
CA GLU A 73 4.99 -7.07 -8.45
C GLU A 73 5.19 -6.73 -6.98
N LYS A 74 5.24 -7.77 -6.14
CA LYS A 74 5.46 -7.63 -4.70
C LYS A 74 6.71 -6.81 -4.37
N THR A 75 7.78 -6.96 -5.13
CA THR A 75 9.04 -6.22 -4.94
C THR A 75 8.87 -4.71 -5.12
N GLU A 76 8.03 -4.28 -6.06
CA GLU A 76 7.74 -2.87 -6.29
C GLU A 76 6.84 -2.29 -5.20
N ILE A 77 5.88 -3.09 -4.71
CA ILE A 77 5.04 -2.75 -3.55
C ILE A 77 5.91 -2.55 -2.29
N ILE A 78 6.86 -3.46 -2.04
CA ILE A 78 7.80 -3.36 -0.92
C ILE A 78 8.59 -2.06 -0.97
N LYS A 79 9.14 -1.69 -2.13
CA LYS A 79 9.90 -0.44 -2.28
C LYS A 79 9.06 0.79 -1.90
N CYS A 80 7.79 0.81 -2.29
CA CYS A 80 6.91 1.92 -1.96
C CYS A 80 6.58 1.98 -0.47
N LEU A 81 6.34 0.82 0.16
CA LEU A 81 6.12 0.74 1.60
C LEU A 81 7.35 1.18 2.40
N GLU A 82 8.57 0.81 1.97
CA GLU A 82 9.81 1.19 2.64
C GLU A 82 10.07 2.71 2.55
N ILE A 83 9.76 3.35 1.42
CA ILE A 83 9.84 4.81 1.28
C ILE A 83 8.81 5.51 2.16
N THR A 84 7.56 5.01 2.16
CA THR A 84 6.52 5.55 3.04
C THR A 84 6.94 5.41 4.49
N LYS A 85 7.51 4.27 4.90
CA LYS A 85 8.02 4.03 6.24
C LYS A 85 9.13 5.01 6.62
N GLY A 86 10.13 5.21 5.74
CA GLY A 86 11.22 6.16 5.98
C GLY A 86 10.79 7.63 5.99
N SER A 87 9.58 7.95 5.51
CA SER A 87 9.00 9.29 5.60
C SER A 87 8.27 9.56 6.93
N LEU A 88 8.17 8.55 7.79
CA LEU A 88 7.52 8.62 9.12
C LEU A 88 8.53 8.70 10.27
N GLU A 89 9.83 8.68 9.97
CA GLU A 89 10.93 8.80 10.94
C GLU A 89 11.36 10.26 11.15
#